data_AF-A0A354MVR2-F1
#
_entry.id   AF-A0A354MVR2-F1
#
_cell.length_a   1.000
_cell.length_b   1.000
_cell.length_c   1.000
_cell.angle_alpha   90.00
_cell.angle_beta   90.00
_cell.angle_gamma   90.00
#
_symmetry.space_group_name_H-M   'P 1'
#
loop_
_entity.id
_entity.type
_entity.pdbx_description
1 polymer ?
#
loop_
_entity_poly.entity_id
_entity_poly.type
_entity_poly.pdbx_seq_one_letter_code
_entity_poly.pdbx_strand_id
1 'polypeptide(L)'
;VRKKKVRNGVNMSRKLNEQFFKEYLLLEKECRKKFDVELGGIRKYIDRFDSFQFLPERDEVETSLCRYSELYYKFANHPDALQKNDDLKPADVKWVRDFTTRVRTQTDPISLYLKKAERYFRRRRFKKILVISLVVLIALAAAAAAIYFTQFR
;
A
#
# COMPACT_ATOMS: atom_id res chain seq x y z
N VAL A 1 25.04 11.58 -40.49
CA VAL A 1 23.70 11.24 -39.94
C VAL A 1 23.75 10.28 -38.73
N ARG A 2 24.58 9.22 -38.71
CA ARG A 2 24.69 8.26 -37.56
C ARG A 2 25.05 8.89 -36.20
N LYS A 3 25.99 9.84 -36.13
CA LYS A 3 26.41 10.48 -34.85
C LYS A 3 25.30 11.29 -34.15
N LYS A 4 24.36 11.88 -34.90
CA LYS A 4 23.27 12.72 -34.35
C LYS A 4 22.17 11.86 -33.70
N LYS A 5 21.87 10.70 -34.29
CA LYS A 5 20.86 9.75 -33.78
C LYS A 5 21.31 9.06 -32.48
N VAL A 6 22.59 8.68 -32.40
CA VAL A 6 23.20 8.09 -31.19
C VAL A 6 23.23 9.10 -30.03
N ARG A 7 23.60 10.35 -30.30
CA ARG A 7 23.66 11.40 -29.27
C ARG A 7 22.27 11.76 -28.71
N ASN A 8 21.22 11.66 -29.52
CA ASN A 8 19.83 11.85 -29.06
C ASN A 8 19.30 10.67 -28.23
N GLY A 9 19.65 9.42 -28.58
CA GLY A 9 19.23 8.23 -27.82
C GLY A 9 19.81 8.21 -26.40
N VAL A 10 21.11 8.45 -26.25
CA VAL A 10 21.81 8.50 -24.96
C VAL A 10 21.22 9.57 -24.02
N ASN A 11 20.83 10.73 -24.58
CA ASN A 11 20.26 11.81 -23.80
C ASN A 11 18.83 11.50 -23.32
N MET A 12 18.07 10.71 -24.08
CA MET A 12 16.74 10.25 -23.67
C MET A 12 16.81 9.17 -22.58
N SER A 13 17.67 8.16 -22.71
CA SER A 13 17.85 7.12 -21.68
C SER A 13 18.33 7.73 -20.36
N ARG A 14 19.27 8.69 -20.41
CA ARG A 14 19.70 9.42 -19.21
C ARG A 14 18.56 10.16 -18.51
N LYS A 15 17.76 10.93 -19.24
CA LYS A 15 16.64 11.69 -18.67
C LYS A 15 15.60 10.76 -18.02
N LEU A 16 15.34 9.62 -18.64
CA LEU A 16 14.42 8.62 -18.11
C LEU A 16 14.95 8.01 -16.80
N ASN A 17 16.23 7.67 -16.75
CA ASN A 17 16.87 7.12 -15.56
C ASN A 17 16.88 8.13 -14.39
N GLU A 18 17.19 9.40 -14.68
CA GLU A 18 17.09 10.48 -13.69
C GLU A 18 15.66 10.65 -13.16
N GLN A 19 14.65 10.53 -14.04
CA GLN A 19 13.25 10.61 -13.65
C GLN A 19 12.84 9.42 -12.78
N PHE A 20 13.21 8.19 -13.18
CA PHE A 20 13.00 6.99 -12.38
C PHE A 20 13.58 7.14 -10.98
N PHE A 21 14.84 7.59 -10.86
CA PHE A 21 15.53 7.73 -9.58
C PHE A 21 14.80 8.70 -8.64
N LYS A 22 14.32 9.83 -9.18
CA LYS A 22 13.53 10.81 -8.41
C LYS A 22 12.22 10.22 -7.93
N GLU A 23 11.48 9.55 -8.81
CA GLU A 23 10.19 8.94 -8.45
C GLU A 23 10.37 7.80 -7.44
N TYR A 24 11.41 6.97 -7.60
CA TYR A 24 11.73 5.89 -6.67
C TYR A 24 12.06 6.43 -5.26
N LEU A 25 12.85 7.51 -5.16
CA LEU A 25 13.12 8.16 -3.88
C LEU A 25 11.87 8.75 -3.22
N LEU A 26 10.91 9.25 -4.02
CA LEU A 26 9.63 9.69 -3.51
C LEU A 26 8.82 8.51 -2.97
N LEU A 27 8.76 7.40 -3.70
CA LEU A 27 8.12 6.16 -3.23
C LEU A 27 8.72 5.70 -1.90
N GLU A 28 10.06 5.61 -1.84
CA GLU A 28 10.80 5.23 -0.63
C GLU A 28 10.43 6.11 0.55
N LYS A 29 10.34 7.43 0.35
CA LYS A 29 9.91 8.39 1.38
C LYS A 29 8.47 8.15 1.83
N GLU A 30 7.52 7.92 0.92
CA GLU A 30 6.13 7.67 1.29
C GLU A 30 5.96 6.33 2.03
N CYS A 31 6.68 5.29 1.62
CA CYS A 31 6.67 4.01 2.33
C CYS A 31 7.28 4.14 3.74
N ARG A 32 8.37 4.90 3.90
CA ARG A 32 8.95 5.20 5.23
C ARG A 32 7.94 5.87 6.16
N LYS A 33 7.25 6.90 5.68
CA LYS A 33 6.19 7.58 6.43
C LYS A 33 5.04 6.63 6.80
N LYS A 34 4.64 5.76 5.87
CA LYS A 34 3.53 4.82 6.07
C LYS A 34 3.81 3.85 7.23
N PHE A 35 5.06 3.39 7.37
CA PHE A 35 5.45 2.40 8.37
C PHE A 35 6.22 2.98 9.56
N ASP A 36 6.39 4.29 9.61
CA ASP A 36 7.15 5.01 10.64
C ASP A 36 8.56 4.43 10.84
N VAL A 37 9.31 4.32 9.73
CA VAL A 37 10.69 3.82 9.73
C VAL A 37 11.65 4.85 9.14
N GLU A 38 12.86 4.93 9.67
CA GLU A 38 13.87 5.90 9.24
C GLU A 38 14.45 5.59 7.86
N LEU A 39 14.64 4.30 7.54
CA LEU A 39 15.25 3.79 6.31
C LEU A 39 14.54 2.51 5.83
N GLY A 40 14.63 2.23 4.53
CA GLY A 40 14.14 0.98 3.95
C GLY A 40 12.62 0.89 3.88
N GLY A 41 11.96 1.98 3.47
CA GLY A 41 10.51 2.06 3.35
C GLY A 41 9.93 1.03 2.39
N ILE A 42 10.47 0.92 1.17
CA ILE A 42 10.02 -0.06 0.18
C ILE A 42 10.28 -1.49 0.66
N ARG A 43 11.44 -1.76 1.26
CA ARG A 43 11.72 -3.07 1.87
C ARG A 43 10.68 -3.40 2.94
N LYS A 44 10.38 -2.46 3.83
CA LYS A 44 9.36 -2.63 4.85
C LYS A 44 7.96 -2.85 4.26
N TYR A 45 7.67 -2.21 3.13
CA TYR A 45 6.46 -2.44 2.36
C TYR A 45 6.38 -3.89 1.84
N ILE A 46 7.48 -4.39 1.28
CA ILE A 46 7.60 -5.77 0.78
C ILE A 46 7.45 -6.78 1.93
N ASP A 47 8.23 -6.62 3.01
CA ASP A 47 8.16 -7.50 4.20
C ASP A 47 6.73 -7.57 4.77
N ARG A 48 5.94 -6.52 4.58
CA ARG A 48 4.57 -6.48 5.06
C ARG A 48 3.62 -7.34 4.23
N PHE A 49 3.92 -7.63 2.96
CA PHE A 49 3.15 -8.60 2.16
C PHE A 49 3.18 -10.00 2.78
N ASP A 50 4.29 -10.42 3.38
CA ASP A 50 4.40 -11.73 4.03
C ASP A 50 3.43 -11.91 5.21
N SER A 51 3.00 -10.79 5.81
CA SER A 51 1.99 -10.80 6.87
C SER A 51 0.57 -11.06 6.36
N PHE A 52 0.35 -11.05 5.05
CA PHE A 52 -0.98 -11.08 4.44
C PHE A 52 -1.03 -12.10 3.29
N GLN A 53 -1.46 -13.33 3.59
CA GLN A 53 -1.58 -14.43 2.61
C GLN A 53 -2.50 -14.12 1.41
N PHE A 54 -3.47 -13.21 1.55
CA PHE A 54 -4.48 -12.94 0.52
C PHE A 54 -4.60 -11.45 0.21
N LEU A 55 -3.54 -10.89 -0.39
CA LEU A 55 -3.56 -9.55 -0.96
C LEU A 55 -3.76 -9.63 -2.48
N PRO A 56 -4.78 -8.94 -3.03
CA PRO A 56 -4.89 -8.81 -4.48
C PRO A 56 -3.67 -8.06 -5.02
N GLU A 57 -3.24 -8.42 -6.24
CA GLU A 57 -2.08 -7.82 -6.92
C GLU A 57 -0.73 -8.04 -6.18
N ARG A 58 -0.66 -8.92 -5.16
CA ARG A 58 0.56 -9.17 -4.38
C ARG A 58 1.76 -9.44 -5.30
N ASP A 59 1.67 -10.49 -6.09
CA ASP A 59 2.82 -10.99 -6.87
C ASP A 59 3.32 -9.94 -7.87
N GLU A 60 2.41 -9.22 -8.51
CA GLU A 60 2.74 -8.14 -9.47
C GLU A 60 3.46 -6.97 -8.77
N VAL A 61 2.92 -6.53 -7.64
CA VAL A 61 3.47 -5.40 -6.88
C VAL A 61 4.81 -5.78 -6.26
N GLU A 62 4.90 -6.95 -5.64
CA GLU A 62 6.12 -7.48 -5.03
C GLU A 62 7.23 -7.62 -6.08
N THR A 63 6.93 -8.27 -7.21
CA THR A 63 7.89 -8.42 -8.33
C THR A 63 8.37 -7.07 -8.84
N SER A 64 7.45 -6.13 -9.02
CA SER A 64 7.76 -4.78 -9.51
C SER A 64 8.66 -4.02 -8.52
N LEU A 65 8.32 -4.03 -7.23
CA LEU A 65 9.12 -3.35 -6.19
C LEU A 65 10.50 -3.97 -6.03
N CYS A 66 10.63 -5.30 -6.11
CA CYS A 66 11.92 -5.99 -6.10
C CYS A 66 12.78 -5.55 -7.29
N ARG A 67 12.24 -5.65 -8.53
CA ARG A 67 12.93 -5.20 -9.75
C ARG A 67 13.39 -3.75 -9.66
N TYR A 68 12.52 -2.85 -9.20
CA TYR A 68 12.86 -1.43 -9.12
C TYR A 68 13.89 -1.13 -8.03
N SER A 69 13.91 -1.91 -6.96
CA SER A 69 14.95 -1.80 -5.92
C SER A 69 16.31 -2.22 -6.45
N GLU A 70 16.38 -3.33 -7.18
CA GLU A 70 17.62 -3.76 -7.85
C GLU A 70 18.13 -2.72 -8.85
N LEU A 71 17.24 -2.17 -9.67
CA LEU A 71 17.58 -1.11 -10.62
C LEU A 71 18.10 0.14 -9.89
N TYR A 72 17.44 0.57 -8.81
CA TYR A 72 17.89 1.69 -8.01
C TYR A 72 19.30 1.47 -7.44
N TYR A 73 19.56 0.32 -6.82
CA TYR A 73 20.88 0.02 -6.26
C TYR A 73 21.96 -0.06 -7.33
N LYS A 74 21.65 -0.64 -8.50
CA LYS A 74 22.56 -0.68 -9.64
C LYS A 74 22.96 0.74 -10.07
N PHE A 75 22.02 1.68 -10.11
CA PHE A 75 22.31 3.08 -10.45
C PHE A 75 23.03 3.84 -9.35
N ALA A 76 22.64 3.64 -8.09
CA ALA A 76 23.23 4.32 -6.95
C ALA A 76 24.73 3.98 -6.80
N ASN A 77 25.10 2.72 -7.08
CA ASN A 77 26.49 2.24 -6.95
C ASN A 77 27.32 2.42 -8.23
N HIS A 78 26.68 2.64 -9.39
CA HIS A 78 27.37 2.84 -10.67
C HIS A 78 26.77 4.03 -11.42
N PRO A 79 27.26 5.26 -11.15
CA PRO A 79 26.76 6.48 -11.80
C PRO A 79 26.85 6.43 -13.33
N ASP A 80 27.83 5.73 -13.88
CA ASP A 80 28.01 5.54 -15.32
C ASP A 80 26.89 4.70 -15.95
N ALA A 81 26.20 3.88 -15.15
CA ALA A 81 25.05 3.09 -15.58
C ALA A 81 23.83 3.97 -15.92
N LEU A 82 23.74 5.19 -15.39
CA LEU A 82 22.69 6.16 -15.72
C LEU A 82 22.70 6.54 -17.21
N GLN A 83 23.85 6.45 -17.90
CA GLN A 83 24.01 6.87 -19.29
C GLN A 83 23.71 5.76 -20.31
N LYS A 84 23.72 4.49 -19.90
CA LYS A 84 23.69 3.34 -20.81
C LYS A 84 22.53 2.36 -20.59
N ASN A 85 21.68 2.61 -19.59
CA ASN A 85 20.64 1.65 -19.27
C ASN A 85 19.41 1.87 -20.16
N ASP A 86 19.12 0.89 -21.01
CA ASP A 86 17.93 0.78 -21.86
C ASP A 86 16.87 -0.18 -21.28
N ASP A 87 17.11 -0.74 -20.08
CA ASP A 87 16.20 -1.67 -19.39
C ASP A 87 14.99 -0.94 -18.78
N LEU A 88 15.09 0.39 -18.60
CA LEU A 88 14.02 1.25 -18.11
C LEU A 88 13.14 1.72 -19.27
N LYS A 89 11.84 1.54 -19.11
CA LYS A 89 10.82 2.02 -20.05
C LYS A 89 10.05 3.19 -19.41
N PRO A 90 9.47 4.10 -20.21
CA PRO A 90 8.56 5.14 -19.71
C PRO A 90 7.42 4.59 -18.84
N ALA A 91 6.96 3.37 -19.12
CA ALA A 91 5.96 2.67 -18.32
C ALA A 91 6.43 2.36 -16.89
N ASP A 92 7.72 2.08 -16.68
CA ASP A 92 8.27 1.79 -15.35
C ASP A 92 8.25 3.04 -14.46
N VAL A 93 8.65 4.20 -15.02
CA VAL A 93 8.55 5.50 -14.32
C VAL A 93 7.11 5.83 -13.96
N LYS A 94 6.18 5.60 -14.91
CA LYS A 94 4.76 5.81 -14.68
C LYS A 94 4.25 4.90 -13.55
N TRP A 95 4.63 3.62 -13.58
CA TRP A 95 4.24 2.66 -12.54
C TRP A 95 4.69 3.13 -11.15
N VAL A 96 5.94 3.55 -11.00
CA VAL A 96 6.47 4.03 -9.71
C VAL A 96 5.71 5.26 -9.22
N ARG A 97 5.42 6.21 -10.10
CA ARG A 97 4.65 7.41 -9.77
C ARG A 97 3.21 7.07 -9.35
N ASP A 98 2.53 6.22 -10.13
CA ASP A 98 1.16 5.81 -9.87
C ASP A 98 1.09 5.05 -8.54
N PHE A 99 2.05 4.15 -8.28
CA PHE A 99 2.14 3.43 -7.02
C PHE A 99 2.45 4.33 -5.83
N THR A 100 3.35 5.31 -5.98
CA THR A 100 3.59 6.35 -4.95
C THR A 100 2.31 7.08 -4.58
N THR A 101 1.50 7.41 -5.59
CA THR A 101 0.20 8.06 -5.39
C THR A 101 -0.77 7.14 -4.65
N ARG A 102 -0.80 5.84 -4.98
CA ARG A 102 -1.60 4.85 -4.26
C ARG A 102 -1.19 4.76 -2.79
N VAL A 103 0.11 4.72 -2.50
CA VAL A 103 0.64 4.70 -1.13
C VAL A 103 0.22 5.95 -0.35
N ARG A 104 0.40 7.13 -0.95
CA ARG A 104 0.05 8.42 -0.33
C ARG A 104 -1.46 8.54 -0.06
N THR A 105 -2.29 8.11 -1.00
CA THR A 105 -3.76 8.16 -0.88
C THR A 105 -4.34 6.97 -0.12
N GLN A 106 -3.48 6.05 0.36
CA GLN A 106 -3.89 4.82 1.05
C GLN A 106 -4.89 3.98 0.21
N THR A 107 -4.64 3.92 -1.09
CA THR A 107 -5.36 3.09 -2.07
C THR A 107 -4.45 1.97 -2.62
N ASP A 108 -3.27 1.81 -2.04
CA ASP A 108 -2.40 0.65 -2.26
C ASP A 108 -2.97 -0.63 -1.64
N PRO A 109 -2.57 -1.83 -2.10
CA PRO A 109 -3.17 -3.09 -1.69
C PRO A 109 -3.20 -3.30 -0.17
N ILE A 110 -2.08 -3.00 0.51
CA ILE A 110 -1.97 -3.13 1.97
C ILE A 110 -2.98 -2.21 2.68
N SER A 111 -3.05 -0.93 2.29
CA SER A 111 -4.02 -0.02 2.89
C SER A 111 -5.47 -0.42 2.63
N LEU A 112 -5.80 -0.89 1.42
CA LEU A 112 -7.14 -1.36 1.10
C LEU A 112 -7.52 -2.58 1.95
N TYR A 113 -6.59 -3.51 2.13
CA TYR A 113 -6.79 -4.67 3.00
C TYR A 113 -7.05 -4.26 4.45
N LEU A 114 -6.19 -3.40 5.02
CA LEU A 114 -6.36 -2.91 6.39
C LEU A 114 -7.70 -2.20 6.59
N LYS A 115 -8.08 -1.28 5.68
CA LYS A 115 -9.39 -0.61 5.70
C LYS A 115 -10.55 -1.60 5.61
N LYS A 116 -10.40 -2.70 4.87
CA LYS A 116 -11.43 -3.76 4.78
C LYS A 116 -11.52 -4.55 6.09
N ALA A 117 -10.39 -4.93 6.67
CA ALA A 117 -10.30 -5.64 7.94
C ALA A 117 -10.91 -4.82 9.09
N GLU A 118 -10.55 -3.53 9.20
CA GLU A 118 -11.10 -2.62 10.20
C GLU A 118 -12.62 -2.49 10.09
N ARG A 119 -13.16 -2.33 8.87
CA ARG A 119 -14.61 -2.29 8.64
C ARG A 119 -15.30 -3.57 9.08
N TYR A 120 -14.70 -4.72 8.81
CA TYR A 120 -15.23 -6.02 9.25
C TYR A 120 -15.27 -6.12 10.78
N PHE A 121 -14.17 -5.80 11.46
CA PHE A 121 -14.11 -5.85 12.92
C PHE A 121 -15.08 -4.86 13.58
N ARG A 122 -15.20 -3.64 13.04
CA ARG A 122 -16.15 -2.63 13.53
C ARG A 122 -17.58 -3.14 13.45
N ARG A 123 -17.98 -3.70 12.31
CA ARG A 123 -19.33 -4.30 12.12
C ARG A 123 -19.57 -5.46 13.09
N ARG A 124 -18.58 -6.32 13.31
CA ARG A 124 -18.70 -7.45 14.24
C ARG A 124 -18.88 -6.98 15.68
N ARG A 125 -18.12 -5.96 16.12
CA ARG A 125 -18.30 -5.35 17.46
C ARG A 125 -19.68 -4.71 17.61
N PHE A 126 -20.12 -3.95 16.61
CA PHE A 126 -21.44 -3.31 16.63
C PHE A 126 -22.58 -4.34 16.72
N LYS A 127 -22.51 -5.43 15.94
CA LYS A 127 -23.46 -6.55 16.04
C LYS A 127 -23.51 -7.17 17.44
N LYS A 128 -22.34 -7.38 18.07
CA LYS A 128 -22.28 -7.91 19.45
C LYS A 128 -22.96 -6.98 20.45
N ILE A 129 -22.69 -5.68 20.35
CA ILE A 129 -23.31 -4.66 21.23
C ILE A 129 -24.83 -4.65 21.04
N LEU A 130 -25.31 -4.64 19.79
CA LEU A 130 -26.73 -4.70 19.48
C LEU A 130 -27.43 -5.92 20.08
N VAL A 131 -26.81 -7.10 19.97
CA VAL A 131 -27.37 -8.33 20.56
C VAL A 131 -27.44 -8.23 22.09
N ILE A 132 -26.39 -7.74 22.75
CA ILE A 132 -26.38 -7.56 24.20
C ILE A 132 -27.47 -6.56 24.63
N SER A 133 -27.57 -5.42 23.95
CA SER A 133 -28.60 -4.41 24.22
C SER A 133 -30.01 -4.98 24.06
N LEU A 134 -30.25 -5.79 23.01
CA LEU A 134 -31.55 -6.43 22.77
C LEU A 134 -31.90 -7.42 23.91
N VAL A 135 -30.94 -8.24 24.34
CA VAL A 135 -31.15 -9.19 25.45
C VAL A 135 -31.49 -8.46 26.74
N VAL A 136 -30.79 -7.37 27.05
CA VAL A 136 -31.06 -6.54 28.24
C VAL A 136 -32.46 -5.93 28.17
N LEU A 137 -32.87 -5.39 27.03
CA LEU A 137 -34.22 -4.83 26.85
C LEU A 137 -35.31 -5.88 27.05
N ILE A 138 -35.12 -7.09 26.53
CA ILE A 138 -36.07 -8.20 26.71
C ILE A 138 -36.15 -8.60 28.19
N ALA A 139 -35.01 -8.71 28.87
CA ALA A 139 -34.97 -9.04 30.30
C ALA A 139 -35.68 -7.98 31.16
N LEU A 140 -35.46 -6.69 30.87
CA LEU A 140 -36.14 -5.58 31.55
C LEU A 140 -37.65 -5.60 31.30
N ALA A 141 -38.09 -5.85 30.06
CA ALA A 141 -39.51 -5.95 29.72
C ALA A 141 -40.17 -7.15 30.43
N ALA A 142 -39.50 -8.31 30.48
CA ALA A 142 -39.99 -9.48 31.19
C ALA A 142 -40.10 -9.25 32.70
N ALA A 143 -39.10 -8.60 33.31
CA ALA A 143 -39.13 -8.23 34.72
C ALA A 143 -40.28 -7.26 35.04
N ALA A 144 -40.49 -6.23 34.20
CA ALA A 144 -41.59 -5.29 34.36
C ALA A 144 -42.97 -5.98 34.26
N ALA A 145 -43.13 -6.90 33.29
CA ALA A 145 -44.35 -7.67 33.13
C ALA A 145 -44.63 -8.58 34.34
N ALA A 146 -43.59 -9.23 34.89
CA ALA A 146 -43.71 -10.05 36.09
C ALA A 146 -44.17 -9.23 37.31
N ILE A 147 -43.57 -8.05 37.53
CA ILE A 147 -43.97 -7.13 38.62
C ILE A 147 -45.42 -6.71 38.46
N TYR A 148 -45.83 -6.27 37.26
CA TYR A 148 -47.21 -5.88 36.97
C TYR A 148 -48.19 -7.01 37.31
N PHE A 149 -47.88 -8.24 36.89
CA PHE A 149 -48.75 -9.39 37.13
C PHE A 149 -48.85 -9.77 38.62
N THR A 150 -47.81 -9.53 39.42
CA THR A 150 -47.85 -9.79 40.87
C THR A 150 -48.60 -8.74 41.67
N GLN A 151 -48.67 -7.48 41.21
CA GLN A 151 -49.33 -6.40 41.96
C GLN A 151 -50.81 -6.22 41.61
N PHE A 152 -51.22 -6.59 40.39
CA PHE A 152 -52.57 -6.35 39.89
C PHE A 152 -53.38 -7.65 39.70
N ARG A 153 -53.02 -8.70 40.43
CA ARG A 153 -53.76 -9.96 40.51
C ARG A 153 -54.11 -10.25 41.96
#